data_AF-A0AB37TA47-F1
#
_entry.id   AF-A0AB37TA47-F1
#
_cell.length_a   1.000
_cell.length_b   1.000
_cell.length_c   1.000
_cell.angle_alpha   90.00
_cell.angle_beta   90.00
_cell.angle_gamma   90.00
#
_symmetry.space_group_name_H-M   'P 1'
#
loop_
_entity.id
_entity.type
_entity.pdbx_description
1 polymer ?
#
loop_
_entity_poly.entity_id
_entity_poly.type
_entity_poly.pdbx_seq_one_letter_code
_entity_poly.pdbx_strand_id
1 'polypeptide(L)'
;MNMSEEDVQQKLRDLFSDDRLGVGSTLNPETIVAGARRRRRRRQLMQTTSGMAAAVVMLGGGLAIFTIHDKDNGAAFPGGDQLTMGAAASSSSAQPGPGSPQQPVSSPAAPTSQVSAPVPSTAPDGPVKPPKSTAATKPPTQGKVTSGALLTAVGFGKLRLGMSESEAEATAGPLRAREVRGACTYGYAEGAAVPGPTSVSLTEGDGITVINPAGTVHTPEGIGVGSTEADILAAYPGTTKDGSAYVAPASAVSAYRIFVSNDGAAVSILLTSINQECQFS
;
A
#
# COMPACT_ATOMS: atom_id res chain seq x y z
N MET A 1 23.64 -16.34 -44.85
CA MET A 1 24.83 -15.44 -44.76
C MET A 1 25.14 -15.30 -43.27
N ASN A 2 26.19 -15.96 -42.78
CA ASN A 2 26.65 -15.80 -41.39
C ASN A 2 27.44 -14.49 -41.34
N MET A 3 26.93 -13.49 -40.63
CA MET A 3 27.71 -12.29 -40.30
C MET A 3 28.64 -12.64 -39.13
N SER A 4 29.90 -12.18 -39.20
CA SER A 4 30.84 -12.34 -38.09
C SER A 4 30.45 -11.43 -36.93
N GLU A 5 30.88 -11.75 -35.70
CA GLU A 5 30.59 -10.91 -34.53
C GLU A 5 31.15 -9.49 -34.68
N GLU A 6 32.26 -9.35 -35.41
CA GLU A 6 32.89 -8.06 -35.72
C GLU A 6 32.00 -7.22 -36.63
N ASP A 7 31.37 -7.82 -37.65
CA ASP A 7 30.42 -7.15 -38.54
C ASP A 7 29.18 -6.67 -37.78
N VAL A 8 28.71 -7.46 -36.82
CA VAL A 8 27.56 -7.09 -35.97
C VAL A 8 27.94 -5.91 -35.08
N GLN A 9 29.10 -5.94 -34.42
CA GLN A 9 29.56 -4.83 -33.58
C GLN A 9 29.77 -3.55 -34.38
N GLN A 10 30.28 -3.66 -35.60
CA GLN A 10 30.48 -2.52 -36.47
C GLN A 10 29.15 -1.90 -36.88
N LYS A 11 28.17 -2.73 -37.23
CA LYS A 11 26.82 -2.30 -37.61
C LYS A 11 26.05 -1.69 -36.44
N LEU A 12 26.27 -2.17 -35.22
CA LEU A 12 25.70 -1.57 -34.01
C LEU A 12 26.32 -0.20 -33.73
N ARG A 13 27.65 -0.06 -33.83
CA ARG A 13 28.32 1.26 -33.70
C ARG A 13 27.78 2.26 -34.71
N ASP A 14 27.57 1.85 -35.95
CA ASP A 14 27.02 2.68 -37.01
C ASP A 14 25.59 3.11 -36.70
N LEU A 15 24.73 2.18 -36.26
CA LEU A 15 23.34 2.47 -35.85
C LEU A 15 23.26 3.43 -34.66
N PHE A 16 24.09 3.27 -33.63
CA PHE A 16 24.11 4.16 -32.46
C PHE A 16 24.80 5.51 -32.72
N SER A 17 25.48 5.66 -33.86
CA SER A 17 26.08 6.93 -34.29
C SER A 17 25.14 7.76 -35.17
N ASP A 18 23.91 7.26 -35.44
CA ASP A 18 22.89 8.03 -36.15
C ASP A 18 22.41 9.20 -35.26
N ASP A 19 22.66 10.43 -35.71
CA ASP A 19 22.23 11.69 -35.08
C ASP A 19 20.71 11.74 -34.82
N ARG A 20 19.91 10.87 -35.46
CA ARG A 20 18.47 10.73 -35.21
C ARG A 20 18.11 9.98 -33.91
N LEU A 21 19.02 9.18 -33.37
CA LEU A 21 18.85 8.51 -32.07
C LEU A 21 19.42 9.34 -30.90
N GLY A 22 20.11 10.44 -31.20
CA GLY A 22 20.59 11.41 -30.23
C GLY A 22 19.45 12.26 -29.66
N VAL A 23 18.60 11.68 -28.80
CA VAL A 23 17.73 12.50 -27.94
C VAL A 23 18.64 13.15 -26.89
N GLY A 24 19.10 14.37 -27.17
CA GLY A 24 19.78 15.20 -26.19
C GLY A 24 18.89 15.32 -24.94
N SER A 25 19.35 14.79 -23.82
CA SER A 25 18.67 14.98 -22.54
C SER A 25 18.55 16.47 -22.27
N THR A 26 17.33 17.00 -22.38
CA THR A 26 17.02 18.41 -22.07
C THR A 26 17.13 18.71 -20.58
N LEU A 27 17.35 17.68 -19.76
CA LEU A 27 17.50 17.80 -18.32
C LEU A 27 18.97 18.02 -17.97
N ASN A 28 19.22 19.14 -17.31
CA ASN A 28 20.54 19.54 -16.87
C ASN A 28 21.08 18.52 -15.85
N PRO A 29 22.22 17.86 -16.12
CA PRO A 29 22.74 16.76 -15.29
C PRO A 29 23.00 17.19 -13.84
N GLU A 30 23.31 18.47 -13.62
CA GLU A 30 23.51 19.03 -12.29
C GLU A 30 22.22 19.01 -11.46
N THR A 31 21.04 19.19 -12.08
CA THR A 31 19.75 19.14 -11.39
C THR A 31 19.37 17.72 -10.98
N ILE A 32 19.75 16.73 -11.79
CA ILE A 32 19.58 15.29 -11.49
C ILE A 32 20.48 14.91 -10.31
N VAL A 33 21.75 15.32 -10.36
CA VAL A 33 22.72 15.05 -9.28
C VAL A 33 22.32 15.81 -8.00
N ALA A 34 21.85 17.05 -8.09
CA ALA A 34 21.35 17.81 -6.94
C ALA A 34 20.11 17.16 -6.31
N GLY A 35 19.16 16.69 -7.14
CA GLY A 35 17.99 15.94 -6.70
C GLY A 35 18.37 14.63 -6.00
N ALA A 36 19.27 13.85 -6.60
CA ALA A 36 19.80 12.61 -6.03
C ALA A 36 20.57 12.85 -4.71
N ARG A 37 21.38 13.92 -4.64
CA ARG A 37 22.17 14.27 -3.44
C ARG A 37 21.30 14.77 -2.30
N ARG A 38 20.20 15.50 -2.58
CA ARG A 38 19.21 15.91 -1.57
C ARG A 38 18.51 14.71 -0.95
N ARG A 39 18.17 13.70 -1.75
CA ARG A 39 17.55 12.44 -1.28
C ARG A 39 18.51 11.64 -0.39
N ARG A 40 19.80 11.59 -0.74
CA ARG A 40 20.84 10.90 0.05
C ARG A 40 21.13 11.57 1.39
N ARG A 41 21.15 12.91 1.45
CA ARG A 41 21.32 13.66 2.71
C ARG A 41 20.15 13.45 3.68
N ARG A 42 18.91 13.38 3.17
CA ARG A 42 17.74 13.05 4.01
C ARG A 42 17.84 11.65 4.64
N ARG A 43 18.42 10.68 3.93
CA ARG A 43 18.65 9.32 4.46
C ARG A 43 19.69 9.28 5.58
N GLN A 44 20.71 10.15 5.54
CA GLN A 44 21.75 10.19 6.58
C GLN A 44 21.27 10.79 7.92
N LEU A 45 20.23 11.62 7.90
CA LEU A 45 19.67 12.22 9.13
C LEU A 45 18.70 11.28 9.88
N MET A 46 18.31 10.15 9.29
CA MET A 46 17.45 9.14 9.93
C MET A 46 18.24 7.96 10.54
N GLN A 47 19.57 7.98 10.50
CA GLN A 47 20.43 6.90 11.02
C GLN A 47 21.34 7.34 12.18
N THR A 48 21.14 8.52 12.77
CA THR A 48 21.96 9.02 13.89
C THR A 48 21.17 9.14 15.18
N THR A 49 20.54 8.05 15.64
CA THR A 49 20.13 7.89 17.05
C THR A 49 20.23 6.41 17.42
N SER A 50 21.17 6.10 18.33
CA SER A 50 21.57 4.79 18.90
C SER A 50 22.51 3.95 18.00
N GLY A 51 23.72 3.54 18.38
CA GLY A 51 24.55 3.76 19.56
C GLY A 51 25.87 3.01 19.34
N MET A 52 27.00 3.71 19.28
CA MET A 52 28.33 3.08 19.30
C MET A 52 28.74 2.83 20.76
N ALA A 53 29.14 1.59 21.09
CA ALA A 53 29.99 1.32 22.25
C ALA A 53 30.90 0.09 22.02
N ALA A 54 32.18 0.40 21.81
CA ALA A 54 33.40 -0.32 22.19
C ALA A 54 33.64 -1.77 21.71
N ALA A 55 34.59 -1.91 20.79
CA ALA A 55 35.43 -3.09 20.64
C ALA A 55 36.51 -3.11 21.74
N VAL A 56 36.64 -4.22 22.48
CA VAL A 56 37.88 -4.62 23.16
C VAL A 56 38.11 -6.10 22.87
N VAL A 57 39.15 -6.37 22.09
CA VAL A 57 39.72 -7.70 21.86
C VAL A 57 40.55 -8.09 23.08
N MET A 58 40.25 -9.22 23.69
CA MET A 58 41.17 -9.96 24.56
C MET A 58 41.17 -11.43 24.10
N LEU A 59 42.28 -11.82 23.50
CA LEU A 59 42.70 -13.19 23.27
C LEU A 59 42.93 -13.89 24.63
N GLY A 60 42.40 -15.09 24.82
CA GLY A 60 42.71 -15.89 26.01
C GLY A 60 41.95 -17.21 26.00
N GLY A 61 42.68 -18.33 25.93
CA GLY A 61 42.13 -19.67 25.69
C GLY A 61 41.43 -20.31 26.87
N GLY A 62 40.94 -21.53 26.66
CA GLY A 62 40.56 -22.43 27.75
C GLY A 62 39.43 -23.39 27.40
N LEU A 63 39.79 -24.59 26.92
CA LEU A 63 38.92 -25.77 26.92
C LEU A 63 38.57 -26.14 28.37
N ALA A 64 37.28 -26.24 28.69
CA ALA A 64 36.79 -27.05 29.81
C ALA A 64 35.46 -27.71 29.42
N ILE A 65 35.56 -28.98 29.05
CA ILE A 65 34.50 -29.99 29.16
C ILE A 65 34.11 -30.12 30.64
N PHE A 66 32.85 -30.41 30.98
CA PHE A 66 32.37 -31.30 32.08
C PHE A 66 30.85 -31.09 32.28
N THR A 67 30.03 -32.00 31.74
CA THR A 67 29.25 -33.07 32.41
C THR A 67 27.91 -32.65 33.02
N ILE A 68 26.84 -33.18 32.41
CA ILE A 68 25.49 -33.29 32.96
C ILE A 68 25.42 -34.57 33.80
N HIS A 69 24.99 -34.46 35.05
CA HIS A 69 24.36 -35.50 35.88
C HIS A 69 23.67 -34.79 37.05
N ASP A 70 22.33 -34.81 37.09
CA ASP A 70 21.45 -35.72 37.86
C ASP A 70 21.15 -35.22 39.29
N LYS A 71 19.87 -34.85 39.47
CA LYS A 71 18.95 -35.44 40.46
C LYS A 71 19.29 -35.32 41.97
N ASP A 72 18.49 -34.53 42.69
CA ASP A 72 17.42 -35.04 43.56
C ASP A 72 16.75 -33.92 44.39
N ASN A 73 15.43 -34.07 44.53
CA ASN A 73 14.59 -33.38 45.51
C ASN A 73 14.93 -33.86 46.93
N GLY A 74 14.91 -32.99 47.94
CA GLY A 74 14.88 -33.43 49.34
C GLY A 74 15.15 -32.35 50.37
N ALA A 75 14.13 -32.02 51.15
CA ALA A 75 14.03 -30.94 52.11
C ALA A 75 14.87 -31.09 53.40
N ALA A 76 15.18 -29.96 54.06
CA ALA A 76 15.07 -29.80 55.53
C ALA A 76 15.23 -28.32 55.95
N PHE A 77 14.18 -27.78 56.57
CA PHE A 77 14.23 -26.60 57.48
C PHE A 77 14.48 -27.12 58.92
N PRO A 78 15.03 -26.32 59.88
CA PRO A 78 14.22 -25.31 60.57
C PRO A 78 14.98 -24.05 61.04
N GLY A 79 14.22 -22.97 61.28
CA GLY A 79 14.58 -21.97 62.30
C GLY A 79 14.27 -20.53 61.94
N GLY A 80 13.15 -20.01 62.46
CA GLY A 80 12.97 -18.57 62.70
C GLY A 80 11.67 -17.97 62.18
N ASP A 81 10.59 -18.17 62.93
CA ASP A 81 9.49 -17.23 63.23
C ASP A 81 9.75 -15.76 62.80
N GLN A 82 8.80 -14.96 62.30
CA GLN A 82 7.40 -14.83 62.72
C GLN A 82 6.70 -13.80 61.79
N LEU A 83 5.38 -13.99 61.58
CA LEU A 83 4.34 -13.00 61.24
C LEU A 83 4.41 -12.28 59.87
N THR A 84 3.32 -11.92 59.22
CA THR A 84 1.90 -12.30 59.22
C THR A 84 1.31 -11.66 57.95
N MET A 85 0.14 -12.15 57.57
CA MET A 85 -0.58 -11.91 56.32
C MET A 85 -0.87 -10.43 56.02
N GLY A 86 -1.11 -10.14 54.73
CA GLY A 86 -2.08 -9.10 54.36
C GLY A 86 -1.83 -8.40 53.04
N ALA A 87 -2.14 -9.07 51.93
CA ALA A 87 -2.38 -8.40 50.65
C ALA A 87 -3.72 -7.65 50.70
N ALA A 88 -3.76 -6.40 50.19
CA ALA A 88 -4.73 -5.95 49.17
C ALA A 88 -4.71 -4.43 48.94
N ALA A 89 -4.65 -4.08 47.64
CA ALA A 89 -5.42 -3.05 46.94
C ALA A 89 -5.27 -1.54 47.26
N SER A 90 -4.88 -0.83 46.19
CA SER A 90 -5.32 0.48 45.68
C SER A 90 -6.28 1.33 46.51
N SER A 91 -5.95 2.62 46.69
CA SER A 91 -6.53 3.77 45.93
C SER A 91 -6.51 5.09 46.73
N SER A 92 -6.24 6.17 45.99
CA SER A 92 -6.71 7.57 46.17
C SER A 92 -6.44 8.34 47.47
N SER A 93 -5.72 9.45 47.33
CA SER A 93 -5.91 10.65 48.16
C SER A 93 -6.10 11.89 47.26
N ALA A 94 -7.06 12.73 47.65
CA ALA A 94 -7.62 13.84 46.91
C ALA A 94 -7.08 15.22 47.37
N GLN A 95 -7.14 16.19 46.43
CA GLN A 95 -7.41 17.67 46.45
C GLN A 95 -7.45 18.48 47.77
N PRO A 96 -7.19 19.83 47.76
CA PRO A 96 -8.15 20.86 47.27
C PRO A 96 -7.57 22.16 46.60
N GLY A 97 -8.43 22.94 45.90
CA GLY A 97 -8.18 24.26 45.24
C GLY A 97 -8.17 25.48 46.21
N PRO A 98 -8.51 26.76 45.83
CA PRO A 98 -9.35 27.26 44.72
C PRO A 98 -8.89 28.59 44.01
N GLY A 99 -9.67 29.12 43.06
CA GLY A 99 -9.70 30.58 42.77
C GLY A 99 -9.90 31.04 41.31
N SER A 100 -11.14 30.99 40.79
CA SER A 100 -11.60 31.76 39.60
C SER A 100 -11.79 33.26 39.96
N PRO A 101 -11.94 34.20 39.00
CA PRO A 101 -13.25 34.46 38.35
C PRO A 101 -13.16 34.92 36.86
N GLN A 102 -13.99 34.38 35.96
CA GLN A 102 -15.23 34.93 35.37
C GLN A 102 -15.09 35.69 34.03
N GLN A 103 -16.17 35.56 33.25
CA GLN A 103 -16.39 35.83 31.82
C GLN A 103 -16.54 37.33 31.50
N PRO A 104 -16.79 37.70 30.22
CA PRO A 104 -18.20 37.77 29.83
C PRO A 104 -18.54 37.24 28.43
N VAL A 105 -19.77 36.74 28.40
CA VAL A 105 -20.75 36.59 27.32
C VAL A 105 -20.68 37.63 26.19
N SER A 106 -21.03 37.19 24.98
CA SER A 106 -21.77 37.99 23.98
C SER A 106 -22.43 37.06 22.95
N SER A 107 -23.74 36.82 23.10
CA SER A 107 -24.69 36.68 21.99
C SER A 107 -25.21 38.08 21.67
N PRO A 108 -25.55 38.39 20.41
CA PRO A 108 -26.98 38.49 20.10
C PRO A 108 -27.41 38.13 18.66
N ALA A 109 -28.66 37.66 18.60
CA ALA A 109 -29.74 38.03 17.67
C ALA A 109 -29.71 37.59 16.19
N ALA A 110 -30.71 36.76 15.86
CA ALA A 110 -31.35 36.70 14.56
C ALA A 110 -32.09 38.01 14.22
N PRO A 111 -32.29 38.28 12.92
CA PRO A 111 -33.54 38.84 12.45
C PRO A 111 -34.28 37.85 11.54
N THR A 112 -35.50 37.54 11.95
CA THR A 112 -36.63 37.15 11.11
C THR A 112 -36.78 38.10 9.91
N SER A 113 -36.76 37.55 8.70
CA SER A 113 -37.44 38.13 7.55
C SER A 113 -38.58 37.19 7.16
N GLN A 114 -39.74 37.44 7.77
CA GLN A 114 -41.03 37.05 7.21
C GLN A 114 -41.27 37.98 6.02
N VAL A 115 -41.36 37.42 4.81
CA VAL A 115 -41.98 38.10 3.67
C VAL A 115 -43.15 37.25 3.21
N SER A 116 -44.30 37.90 3.25
CA SER A 116 -45.64 37.37 3.00
C SER A 116 -45.79 36.64 1.68
N ALA A 117 -46.53 35.53 1.74
CA ALA A 117 -47.32 35.06 0.63
C ALA A 117 -48.41 36.10 0.28
N PRO A 118 -48.74 36.25 -1.02
CA PRO A 118 -50.11 36.47 -1.43
C PRO A 118 -50.62 35.22 -2.16
N VAL A 119 -51.60 34.56 -1.53
CA VAL A 119 -52.56 33.71 -2.24
C VAL A 119 -53.47 34.64 -3.06
N PRO A 120 -53.79 34.27 -4.31
CA PRO A 120 -55.20 34.23 -4.64
C PRO A 120 -55.65 32.86 -5.16
N SER A 121 -56.79 32.49 -4.61
CA SER A 121 -57.76 31.47 -4.95
C SER A 121 -57.92 31.09 -6.43
N THR A 122 -57.96 29.76 -6.63
CA THR A 122 -59.07 29.00 -7.24
C THR A 122 -59.41 29.18 -8.73
N ALA A 123 -58.98 28.16 -9.51
CA ALA A 123 -59.66 27.37 -10.56
C ALA A 123 -60.38 28.07 -11.75
N PRO A 124 -60.36 27.48 -12.96
CA PRO A 124 -61.20 26.32 -13.24
C PRO A 124 -60.60 25.23 -14.14
N ASP A 125 -61.28 24.09 -14.09
CA ASP A 125 -61.13 22.83 -14.83
C ASP A 125 -60.79 22.93 -16.33
N GLY A 126 -59.88 22.05 -16.74
CA GLY A 126 -59.75 21.57 -18.12
C GLY A 126 -58.97 20.24 -18.13
N PRO A 127 -59.49 19.16 -18.73
CA PRO A 127 -58.80 17.87 -18.74
C PRO A 127 -57.66 17.88 -19.75
N VAL A 128 -56.46 18.26 -19.29
CA VAL A 128 -55.23 18.17 -20.10
C VAL A 128 -54.60 16.79 -19.86
N LYS A 129 -54.74 15.95 -20.87
CA LYS A 129 -54.05 14.67 -21.08
C LYS A 129 -52.55 14.82 -20.73
N PRO A 130 -51.96 13.98 -19.86
CA PRO A 130 -50.55 14.11 -19.53
C PRO A 130 -49.69 13.96 -20.79
N PRO A 131 -48.74 14.86 -21.09
CA PRO A 131 -47.76 14.60 -22.13
C PRO A 131 -46.97 13.36 -21.73
N LYS A 132 -46.85 12.41 -22.67
CA LYS A 132 -45.95 11.25 -22.57
C LYS A 132 -44.59 11.74 -22.11
N SER A 133 -44.24 11.39 -20.88
CA SER A 133 -42.90 11.58 -20.32
C SER A 133 -41.92 10.95 -21.29
N THR A 134 -41.18 11.80 -22.00
CA THR A 134 -39.95 11.43 -22.70
C THR A 134 -39.10 10.68 -21.71
N ALA A 135 -38.83 9.41 -22.02
CA ALA A 135 -37.92 8.57 -21.27
C ALA A 135 -36.63 9.38 -21.03
N ALA A 136 -36.41 9.75 -19.77
CA ALA A 136 -35.13 10.25 -19.35
C ALA A 136 -34.14 9.13 -19.64
N THR A 137 -33.29 9.33 -20.65
CA THR A 137 -32.10 8.52 -20.88
C THR A 137 -31.30 8.60 -19.60
N LYS A 138 -31.44 7.57 -18.76
CA LYS A 138 -30.60 7.36 -17.58
C LYS A 138 -29.16 7.46 -18.09
N PRO A 139 -28.28 8.29 -17.49
CA PRO A 139 -26.87 8.26 -17.81
C PRO A 139 -26.40 6.80 -17.75
N PRO A 140 -25.55 6.33 -18.68
CA PRO A 140 -25.07 4.97 -18.66
C PRO A 140 -24.51 4.73 -17.26
N THR A 141 -25.13 3.80 -16.54
CA THR A 141 -24.62 3.37 -15.24
C THR A 141 -23.31 2.69 -15.56
N GLN A 142 -22.22 3.43 -15.40
CA GLN A 142 -20.84 2.98 -15.51
C GLN A 142 -20.74 1.59 -14.89
N GLY A 143 -20.51 0.59 -15.73
CA GLY A 143 -20.72 -0.80 -15.38
C GLY A 143 -19.65 -1.25 -14.41
N LYS A 144 -20.02 -1.44 -13.13
CA LYS A 144 -19.16 -2.14 -12.17
C LYS A 144 -18.85 -3.53 -12.75
N VAL A 145 -17.57 -3.82 -12.95
CA VAL A 145 -17.07 -5.14 -13.31
C VAL A 145 -17.05 -5.98 -12.04
N THR A 146 -17.87 -7.02 -12.01
CA THR A 146 -17.94 -7.98 -10.89
C THR A 146 -17.54 -9.39 -11.31
N SER A 147 -17.03 -9.55 -12.53
CA SER A 147 -16.51 -10.81 -13.03
C SER A 147 -15.05 -11.01 -12.62
N GLY A 148 -14.64 -12.27 -12.47
CA GLY A 148 -13.28 -12.62 -12.07
C GLY A 148 -13.06 -12.59 -10.56
N ALA A 149 -11.81 -12.78 -10.16
CA ALA A 149 -11.44 -12.86 -8.74
C ALA A 149 -11.27 -11.48 -8.12
N LEU A 150 -11.59 -11.36 -6.83
CA LEU A 150 -11.52 -10.10 -6.09
C LEU A 150 -10.08 -9.80 -5.66
N LEU A 151 -9.54 -8.67 -6.12
CA LEU A 151 -8.27 -8.10 -5.69
C LEU A 151 -8.53 -7.00 -4.65
N THR A 152 -8.38 -7.32 -3.37
CA THR A 152 -8.64 -6.39 -2.26
C THR A 152 -7.45 -5.46 -2.02
N ALA A 153 -7.67 -4.37 -1.26
CA ALA A 153 -6.59 -3.45 -0.88
C ALA A 153 -5.48 -4.10 -0.04
N VAL A 154 -5.76 -5.28 0.55
CA VAL A 154 -4.82 -6.04 1.38
C VAL A 154 -4.10 -7.12 0.57
N GLY A 155 -4.75 -7.69 -0.45
CA GLY A 155 -4.18 -8.77 -1.24
C GLY A 155 -5.18 -9.55 -2.10
N PHE A 156 -4.77 -10.75 -2.52
CA PHE A 156 -5.46 -11.61 -3.47
C PHE A 156 -5.64 -13.02 -2.92
N GLY A 157 -6.88 -13.41 -2.63
CA GLY A 157 -7.15 -14.64 -1.87
C GLY A 157 -6.54 -14.59 -0.48
N LYS A 158 -5.71 -15.58 -0.14
CA LYS A 158 -4.97 -15.62 1.13
C LYS A 158 -3.64 -14.87 1.05
N LEU A 159 -3.15 -14.54 -0.14
CA LEU A 159 -1.90 -13.82 -0.33
C LEU A 159 -2.10 -12.35 0.04
N ARG A 160 -1.15 -11.77 0.79
CA ARG A 160 -1.24 -10.39 1.29
C ARG A 160 0.06 -9.63 1.07
N LEU A 161 -0.06 -8.32 0.88
CA LEU A 161 1.09 -7.42 0.96
C LEU A 161 1.72 -7.54 2.37
N GLY A 162 3.05 -7.44 2.44
CA GLY A 162 3.81 -7.54 3.68
C GLY A 162 4.17 -8.96 4.11
N MET A 163 3.58 -10.01 3.51
CA MET A 163 3.95 -11.38 3.84
C MET A 163 5.42 -11.63 3.50
N SER A 164 6.18 -12.18 4.45
CA SER A 164 7.51 -12.68 4.14
C SER A 164 7.45 -13.81 3.12
N GLU A 165 8.58 -14.13 2.50
CA GLU A 165 8.66 -15.25 1.56
C GLU A 165 8.19 -16.57 2.20
N SER A 166 8.66 -16.88 3.41
CA SER A 166 8.24 -18.09 4.14
C SER A 166 6.75 -18.13 4.45
N GLU A 167 6.13 -16.97 4.74
CA GLU A 167 4.69 -16.90 5.00
C GLU A 167 3.87 -17.07 3.72
N ALA A 168 4.35 -16.48 2.61
CA ALA A 168 3.76 -16.66 1.31
C ALA A 168 3.81 -18.13 0.88
N GLU A 169 4.94 -18.79 1.09
CA GLU A 169 5.12 -20.21 0.78
C GLU A 169 4.31 -21.14 1.70
N ALA A 170 4.20 -20.81 2.99
CA ALA A 170 3.32 -21.53 3.90
C ALA A 170 1.83 -21.39 3.51
N THR A 171 1.47 -20.27 2.89
CA THR A 171 0.09 -19.96 2.49
C THR A 171 -0.27 -20.56 1.14
N ALA A 172 0.56 -20.33 0.12
CA ALA A 172 0.29 -20.66 -1.27
C ALA A 172 1.11 -21.86 -1.80
N GLY A 173 2.04 -22.38 -1.01
CA GLY A 173 3.05 -23.33 -1.47
C GLY A 173 4.27 -22.63 -2.07
N PRO A 174 5.32 -23.40 -2.43
CA PRO A 174 6.59 -22.84 -2.91
C PRO A 174 6.41 -21.90 -4.10
N LEU A 175 7.11 -20.76 -4.09
CA LEU A 175 7.06 -19.82 -5.21
C LEU A 175 7.75 -20.45 -6.45
N ARG A 176 7.03 -20.47 -7.57
CA ARG A 176 7.54 -20.98 -8.85
C ARG A 176 8.38 -19.94 -9.56
N ALA A 177 9.30 -20.41 -10.42
CA ALA A 177 10.18 -19.58 -11.26
C ALA A 177 10.79 -18.40 -10.49
N ARG A 178 11.29 -18.69 -9.29
CA ARG A 178 11.87 -17.69 -8.40
C ARG A 178 13.13 -17.10 -9.02
N GLU A 179 13.20 -15.78 -9.08
CA GLU A 179 14.33 -15.02 -9.60
C GLU A 179 14.69 -13.87 -8.66
N VAL A 180 15.96 -13.73 -8.31
CA VAL A 180 16.45 -12.62 -7.50
C VAL A 180 17.12 -11.60 -8.42
N ARG A 181 16.63 -10.36 -8.40
CA ARG A 181 17.18 -9.23 -9.16
C ARG A 181 17.44 -8.06 -8.21
N GLY A 182 18.70 -7.86 -7.84
CA GLY A 182 19.07 -6.87 -6.83
C GLY A 182 18.47 -7.21 -5.47
N ALA A 183 17.77 -6.25 -4.85
CA ALA A 183 17.08 -6.44 -3.57
C ALA A 183 15.68 -7.07 -3.71
N CYS A 184 15.25 -7.36 -4.94
CA CYS A 184 13.91 -7.84 -5.26
C CYS A 184 13.93 -9.31 -5.62
N THR A 185 13.08 -10.10 -4.98
CA THR A 185 12.78 -11.47 -5.37
C THR A 185 11.45 -11.49 -6.10
N TYR A 186 11.44 -12.09 -7.27
CA TYR A 186 10.25 -12.30 -8.09
C TYR A 186 9.88 -13.78 -8.07
N GLY A 187 8.60 -14.09 -8.13
CA GLY A 187 8.13 -15.47 -8.24
C GLY A 187 6.66 -15.54 -8.60
N TYR A 188 6.16 -16.76 -8.75
CA TYR A 188 4.77 -17.04 -9.07
C TYR A 188 4.14 -17.87 -7.96
N ALA A 189 3.03 -17.37 -7.43
CA ALA A 189 2.16 -18.08 -6.50
C ALA A 189 0.99 -18.69 -7.27
N GLU A 190 0.72 -19.97 -6.99
CA GLU A 190 -0.37 -20.76 -7.58
C GLU A 190 -0.92 -21.74 -6.53
N GLY A 191 -2.14 -22.23 -6.72
CA GLY A 191 -2.75 -23.24 -5.85
C GLY A 191 -4.02 -22.75 -5.15
N ALA A 192 -4.57 -23.57 -4.25
CA ALA A 192 -5.90 -23.32 -3.69
C ALA A 192 -6.02 -22.04 -2.82
N ALA A 193 -4.90 -21.46 -2.40
CA ALA A 193 -4.87 -20.26 -1.58
C ALA A 193 -4.99 -18.96 -2.40
N VAL A 194 -4.69 -19.01 -3.69
CA VAL A 194 -4.77 -17.88 -4.62
C VAL A 194 -5.81 -18.19 -5.71
N PRO A 195 -6.78 -17.31 -5.97
CA PRO A 195 -7.85 -17.57 -6.94
C PRO A 195 -7.38 -17.80 -8.40
N GLY A 196 -6.13 -17.48 -8.71
CA GLY A 196 -5.51 -17.71 -10.00
C GLY A 196 -3.99 -17.54 -9.93
N PRO A 197 -3.26 -17.90 -11.00
CA PRO A 197 -1.81 -17.71 -11.07
C PRO A 197 -1.48 -16.24 -10.84
N THR A 198 -0.50 -15.98 -9.97
CA THR A 198 -0.22 -14.62 -9.51
C THR A 198 1.28 -14.40 -9.42
N SER A 199 1.79 -13.40 -10.11
CA SER A 199 3.18 -12.97 -9.96
C SER A 199 3.31 -12.09 -8.72
N VAL A 200 4.36 -12.32 -7.95
CA VAL A 200 4.67 -11.56 -6.73
C VAL A 200 6.08 -11.02 -6.80
N SER A 201 6.27 -9.84 -6.22
CA SER A 201 7.61 -9.34 -5.90
C SER A 201 7.71 -9.11 -4.40
N LEU A 202 8.86 -9.43 -3.83
CA LEU A 202 9.14 -9.23 -2.41
C LEU A 202 10.54 -8.71 -2.17
N THR A 203 10.72 -8.00 -1.06
CA THR A 203 12.03 -7.65 -0.48
C THR A 203 12.21 -8.39 0.84
N GLU A 204 13.45 -8.55 1.29
CA GLU A 204 13.73 -9.19 2.57
C GLU A 204 13.12 -8.40 3.75
N GLY A 205 13.09 -7.07 3.68
CA GLY A 205 12.60 -6.21 4.76
C GLY A 205 11.09 -5.97 4.77
N ASP A 206 10.45 -5.89 3.60
CA ASP A 206 9.03 -5.53 3.49
C ASP A 206 8.13 -6.71 3.11
N GLY A 207 8.70 -7.89 2.84
CA GLY A 207 7.94 -9.03 2.32
C GLY A 207 7.35 -8.71 0.95
N ILE A 208 6.18 -9.27 0.64
CA ILE A 208 5.49 -9.04 -0.64
C ILE A 208 5.12 -7.57 -0.79
N THR A 209 5.70 -6.93 -1.79
CA THR A 209 5.46 -5.53 -2.13
C THR A 209 4.54 -5.34 -3.33
N VAL A 210 4.43 -6.36 -4.19
CA VAL A 210 3.54 -6.34 -5.36
C VAL A 210 2.84 -7.69 -5.52
N ILE A 211 1.54 -7.64 -5.81
CA ILE A 211 0.70 -8.77 -6.17
C ILE A 211 0.10 -8.46 -7.55
N ASN A 212 0.47 -9.26 -8.55
CA ASN A 212 0.03 -9.11 -9.93
C ASN A 212 -0.70 -10.40 -10.38
N PRO A 213 -2.02 -10.49 -10.17
CA PRO A 213 -2.80 -11.63 -10.60
C PRO A 213 -2.85 -11.72 -12.13
N ALA A 214 -2.70 -12.94 -12.65
CA ALA A 214 -3.03 -13.23 -14.03
C ALA A 214 -4.54 -13.46 -14.20
N GLY A 215 -5.06 -13.12 -15.37
CA GLY A 215 -6.46 -13.34 -15.72
C GLY A 215 -7.40 -12.22 -15.26
N THR A 216 -8.70 -12.53 -15.24
CA THR A 216 -9.73 -11.55 -14.93
C THR A 216 -9.83 -11.32 -13.43
N VAL A 217 -9.53 -10.10 -13.00
CA VAL A 217 -9.72 -9.63 -11.62
C VAL A 217 -10.49 -8.32 -11.59
N HIS A 218 -11.11 -8.05 -10.46
CA HIS A 218 -11.74 -6.76 -10.17
C HIS A 218 -11.46 -6.33 -8.74
N THR A 219 -11.52 -5.02 -8.52
CA THR A 219 -11.44 -4.42 -7.20
C THR A 219 -12.81 -4.40 -6.50
N PRO A 220 -12.89 -4.17 -5.17
CA PRO A 220 -14.17 -4.07 -4.45
C PRO A 220 -15.12 -3.01 -5.01
N GLU A 221 -14.57 -1.95 -5.61
CA GLU A 221 -15.32 -0.86 -6.23
C GLU A 221 -15.86 -1.23 -7.61
N GLY A 222 -15.49 -2.41 -8.14
CA GLY A 222 -15.94 -2.92 -9.43
C GLY A 222 -15.11 -2.39 -10.60
N ILE A 223 -13.84 -2.05 -10.37
CA ILE A 223 -12.90 -1.74 -11.45
C ILE A 223 -12.20 -3.03 -11.84
N GLY A 224 -12.29 -3.41 -13.11
CA GLY A 224 -11.74 -4.63 -13.67
C GLY A 224 -11.30 -4.42 -15.11
N VAL A 225 -10.88 -5.50 -15.78
CA VAL A 225 -10.59 -5.45 -17.22
C VAL A 225 -11.83 -4.95 -17.99
N GLY A 226 -11.64 -3.96 -18.86
CA GLY A 226 -12.69 -3.29 -19.63
C GLY A 226 -13.29 -2.04 -18.99
N SER A 227 -12.99 -1.75 -17.71
CA SER A 227 -13.43 -0.49 -17.08
C SER A 227 -12.85 0.72 -17.80
N THR A 228 -13.67 1.75 -18.00
CA THR A 228 -13.22 2.98 -18.67
C THR A 228 -12.43 3.87 -17.71
N GLU A 229 -11.61 4.77 -18.26
CA GLU A 229 -10.96 5.82 -17.48
C GLU A 229 -11.94 6.60 -16.58
N ALA A 230 -13.13 6.92 -17.09
CA ALA A 230 -14.14 7.62 -16.32
C ALA A 230 -14.63 6.80 -15.13
N ASP A 231 -14.72 5.48 -15.27
CA ASP A 231 -15.12 4.58 -14.17
C ASP A 231 -14.03 4.54 -13.09
N ILE A 232 -12.76 4.45 -13.51
CA ILE A 232 -11.60 4.43 -12.62
C ILE A 232 -11.55 5.71 -11.76
N LEU A 233 -11.65 6.87 -12.41
CA LEU A 233 -11.58 8.17 -11.73
C LEU A 233 -12.79 8.41 -10.82
N ALA A 234 -13.97 7.88 -11.17
CA ALA A 234 -15.15 7.95 -10.33
C ALA A 234 -15.05 7.03 -9.11
N ALA A 235 -14.50 5.82 -9.27
CA ALA A 235 -14.33 4.85 -8.19
C ALA A 235 -13.24 5.26 -7.19
N TYR A 236 -12.16 5.89 -7.67
CA TYR A 236 -11.01 6.25 -6.85
C TYR A 236 -10.65 7.73 -6.99
N PRO A 237 -11.33 8.61 -6.25
CA PRO A 237 -10.93 10.01 -6.13
C PRO A 237 -9.51 10.11 -5.56
N GLY A 238 -8.61 10.80 -6.27
CA GLY A 238 -7.19 10.89 -5.90
C GLY A 238 -6.26 9.97 -6.72
N THR A 239 -6.80 9.27 -7.70
CA THR A 239 -6.01 8.54 -8.70
C THR A 239 -5.07 9.48 -9.46
N THR A 240 -3.81 9.06 -9.64
CA THR A 240 -2.82 9.76 -10.45
C THR A 240 -2.46 8.95 -11.69
N LYS A 241 -2.06 9.61 -12.78
CA LYS A 241 -1.63 8.93 -14.02
C LYS A 241 -0.11 8.82 -14.08
N ASP A 242 0.39 7.62 -14.37
CA ASP A 242 1.80 7.29 -14.53
C ASP A 242 1.99 6.46 -15.82
N GLY A 243 2.37 7.13 -16.90
CA GLY A 243 2.45 6.52 -18.23
C GLY A 243 1.10 5.97 -18.71
N SER A 244 1.07 4.68 -19.03
CA SER A 244 -0.14 3.93 -19.42
C SER A 244 -0.91 3.33 -18.23
N ALA A 245 -0.60 3.74 -17.00
CA ALA A 245 -1.27 3.24 -15.81
C ALA A 245 -1.88 4.35 -14.95
N TYR A 246 -3.02 4.03 -14.34
CA TYR A 246 -3.61 4.78 -13.24
C TYR A 246 -3.18 4.19 -11.92
N VAL A 247 -2.65 5.02 -11.03
CA VAL A 247 -2.29 4.66 -9.65
C VAL A 247 -3.41 5.15 -8.75
N ALA A 248 -4.29 4.24 -8.34
CA ALA A 248 -5.45 4.50 -7.52
C ALA A 248 -5.17 4.11 -6.05
N PRO A 249 -5.42 4.99 -5.07
CA PRO A 249 -5.21 4.64 -3.66
C PRO A 249 -6.19 3.54 -3.24
N ALA A 250 -5.65 2.43 -2.72
CA ALA A 250 -6.43 1.29 -2.23
C ALA A 250 -6.55 1.32 -0.70
N SER A 251 -5.50 1.77 -0.01
CA SER A 251 -5.47 2.03 1.43
C SER A 251 -4.42 3.08 1.77
N ALA A 252 -4.19 3.33 3.07
CA ALA A 252 -3.12 4.21 3.53
C ALA A 252 -1.69 3.71 3.19
N VAL A 253 -1.54 2.42 2.84
CA VAL A 253 -0.24 1.77 2.57
C VAL A 253 -0.19 1.04 1.24
N SER A 254 -1.28 0.99 0.48
CA SER A 254 -1.37 0.27 -0.79
C SER A 254 -2.10 1.04 -1.87
N ALA A 255 -1.78 0.73 -3.12
CA ALA A 255 -2.40 1.31 -4.31
C ALA A 255 -2.69 0.21 -5.35
N TYR A 256 -3.74 0.41 -6.13
CA TYR A 256 -3.96 -0.34 -7.36
C TYR A 256 -3.22 0.36 -8.49
N ARG A 257 -2.47 -0.40 -9.29
CA ARG A 257 -1.93 0.07 -10.56
C ARG A 257 -2.74 -0.57 -11.67
N ILE A 258 -3.56 0.24 -12.33
CA ILE A 258 -4.50 -0.16 -13.36
C ILE A 258 -3.91 0.25 -14.70
N PHE A 259 -3.45 -0.71 -15.48
CA PHE A 259 -2.94 -0.44 -16.83
C PHE A 259 -4.11 -0.28 -17.79
N VAL A 260 -4.01 0.71 -18.68
CA VAL A 260 -5.02 0.98 -19.70
C VAL A 260 -4.45 0.82 -21.11
N SER A 261 -5.28 0.36 -22.03
CA SER A 261 -4.99 0.39 -23.48
C SER A 261 -5.10 1.82 -24.04
N ASN A 262 -4.73 1.98 -25.32
CA ASN A 262 -4.74 3.29 -25.99
C ASN A 262 -6.13 3.93 -26.07
N ASP A 263 -7.20 3.14 -25.99
CA ASP A 263 -8.60 3.58 -25.92
C ASP A 263 -9.06 3.96 -24.50
N GLY A 264 -8.17 3.83 -23.50
CA GLY A 264 -8.45 4.18 -22.10
C GLY A 264 -9.19 3.09 -21.31
N ALA A 265 -9.36 1.89 -21.87
CA ALA A 265 -9.94 0.76 -21.15
C ALA A 265 -8.89 0.04 -20.29
N ALA A 266 -9.27 -0.38 -19.08
CA ALA A 266 -8.39 -1.15 -18.21
C ALA A 266 -8.08 -2.53 -18.83
N VAL A 267 -6.81 -2.90 -18.88
CA VAL A 267 -6.34 -4.18 -19.42
C VAL A 267 -5.77 -5.11 -18.36
N SER A 268 -5.25 -4.56 -17.26
CA SER A 268 -4.77 -5.33 -16.11
C SER A 268 -4.75 -4.48 -14.85
N ILE A 269 -4.79 -5.15 -13.70
CA ILE A 269 -4.77 -4.51 -12.39
C ILE A 269 -3.82 -5.30 -11.49
N LEU A 270 -2.89 -4.59 -10.86
CA LEU A 270 -2.05 -5.14 -9.81
C LEU A 270 -2.17 -4.31 -8.54
N LEU A 271 -1.82 -4.92 -7.41
CA LEU A 271 -1.81 -4.27 -6.11
C LEU A 271 -0.35 -4.06 -5.68
N THR A 272 -0.02 -2.84 -5.27
CA THR A 272 1.32 -2.45 -4.80
C THR A 272 1.27 -1.87 -3.40
N SER A 273 2.36 -2.04 -2.65
CA SER A 273 2.69 -1.17 -1.51
C SER A 273 3.14 0.20 -2.01
N ILE A 274 2.76 1.28 -1.32
CA ILE A 274 3.10 2.66 -1.71
C ILE A 274 4.62 2.91 -1.71
N ASN A 275 5.37 2.19 -0.86
CA ASN A 275 6.82 2.34 -0.75
C ASN A 275 7.62 1.30 -1.54
N GLN A 276 6.98 0.57 -2.45
CA GLN A 276 7.65 -0.51 -3.18
C GLN A 276 8.72 0.00 -4.15
N GLU A 277 9.87 -0.69 -4.19
CA GLU A 277 10.96 -0.42 -5.14
C GLU A 277 11.04 -1.50 -6.25
N CYS A 278 10.27 -2.59 -6.14
CA CYS A 278 10.33 -3.77 -7.02
C CYS A 278 9.23 -3.78 -8.09
N GLN A 279 9.42 -3.03 -9.18
CA GLN A 279 8.45 -2.98 -10.28
C GLN A 279 8.60 -4.15 -11.26
N PHE A 280 7.46 -4.67 -11.71
CA PHE A 280 7.40 -5.47 -12.95
C PHE A 280 7.58 -4.53 -14.14
N SER A 281 8.74 -4.61 -14.79
CA SER A 281 9.03 -3.92 -16.06
C SER A 281 8.60 -4.76 -17.26
#